data_AF-A0A0N0UZ65-F1
#
_entry.id   AF-A0A0N0UZ65-F1
#
_cell.length_a   1.000
_cell.length_b   1.000
_cell.length_c   1.000
_cell.angle_alpha   90.00
_cell.angle_beta   90.00
_cell.angle_gamma   90.00
#
_symmetry.space_group_name_H-M   'P 1'
#
loop_
_entity.id
_entity.type
_entity.pdbx_description
1 polymer ?
#
loop_
_entity_poly.entity_id
_entity_poly.type
_entity_poly.pdbx_seq_one_letter_code
_entity_poly.pdbx_strand_id
1 'polypeptide(L)'
;ESLYDKSFVDSRTEGFEDLKKMLEKFTPEYVEGITGIPKDDLIRAARLYANAKSASILYCMGITQHITGTDNVKSLANLAMLCGNMGIKGGGVNPLRGQNNVQGACDMGGLPNVFTAYQPVTNEDIRKKLEFAWKVVKLPDKPGLTVTQMLPKAHSG
;
A
#
# COMPACT_ATOMS: atom_id res chain seq x y z
N GLU A 1 -2.85 -5.36 -24.92
CA GLU A 1 -1.85 -4.48 -25.58
C GLU A 1 -0.38 -4.83 -25.26
N SER A 2 -0.10 -5.66 -24.23
CA SER A 2 1.27 -6.10 -23.91
C SER A 2 2.28 -4.97 -23.65
N LEU A 3 1.81 -3.85 -23.08
CA LEU A 3 2.60 -2.66 -22.77
C LEU A 3 3.31 -2.70 -21.40
N TYR A 4 3.08 -3.75 -20.60
CA TYR A 4 3.74 -3.91 -19.31
C TYR A 4 5.21 -4.30 -19.48
N ASP A 5 6.05 -3.97 -18.50
CA ASP A 5 7.46 -4.35 -18.49
C ASP A 5 7.62 -5.81 -18.09
N LYS A 6 7.72 -6.68 -19.10
CA LYS A 6 7.91 -8.14 -18.91
C LYS A 6 9.15 -8.45 -18.09
N SER A 7 10.27 -7.78 -18.36
CA SER A 7 11.53 -8.05 -17.66
C SER A 7 11.41 -7.72 -16.19
N PHE A 8 10.78 -6.59 -15.85
CA PHE A 8 10.53 -6.22 -14.46
C PHE A 8 9.57 -7.21 -13.80
N VAL A 9 8.45 -7.53 -14.44
CA VAL A 9 7.46 -8.47 -13.90
C VAL A 9 8.09 -9.82 -13.60
N ASP A 10 8.84 -10.40 -14.55
CA ASP A 10 9.43 -11.73 -14.41
C ASP A 10 10.53 -11.79 -13.34
N SER A 11 11.29 -10.70 -13.15
CA SER A 11 12.47 -10.70 -12.26
C SER A 11 12.25 -10.09 -10.88
N ARG A 12 11.17 -9.31 -10.69
CA ARG A 12 10.97 -8.48 -9.48
C ARG A 12 9.56 -8.59 -8.89
N THR A 13 8.69 -9.41 -9.46
CA THR A 13 7.31 -9.56 -8.99
C THR A 13 6.90 -11.03 -8.88
N GLU A 14 5.78 -11.26 -8.22
CA GLU A 14 5.13 -12.56 -8.11
C GLU A 14 3.61 -12.39 -8.30
N GLY A 15 2.88 -13.48 -8.60
CA GLY A 15 1.42 -13.45 -8.71
C GLY A 15 0.86 -12.79 -9.97
N PHE A 16 1.67 -12.59 -11.02
CA PHE A 16 1.24 -11.95 -12.27
C PHE A 16 0.09 -12.70 -12.96
N GLU A 17 0.16 -14.03 -13.06
CA GLU A 17 -0.89 -14.81 -13.73
C GLU A 17 -2.24 -14.73 -13.01
N ASP A 18 -2.24 -14.72 -11.66
CA ASP A 18 -3.45 -14.54 -10.87
C ASP A 18 -4.05 -13.14 -11.07
N LEU A 19 -3.19 -12.11 -11.07
CA LEU A 19 -3.61 -10.74 -11.35
C LEU A 19 -4.22 -10.62 -12.75
N LYS A 20 -3.55 -11.18 -13.76
CA LYS A 20 -4.01 -11.16 -15.16
C LYS A 20 -5.37 -11.83 -15.31
N LYS A 21 -5.55 -13.02 -14.71
CA LYS A 21 -6.82 -13.75 -14.71
C LYS A 21 -7.93 -12.95 -14.02
N MET A 22 -7.63 -12.33 -12.88
CA MET A 22 -8.60 -11.48 -12.17
C MET A 22 -9.05 -10.28 -13.02
N LEU A 23 -8.13 -9.71 -13.80
CA LEU A 23 -8.38 -8.55 -14.65
C LEU A 23 -9.18 -8.86 -15.93
N GLU A 24 -9.32 -10.13 -16.35
CA GLU A 24 -9.99 -10.51 -17.61
C GLU A 24 -11.41 -9.94 -17.75
N LYS A 25 -12.15 -9.84 -16.63
CA LYS A 25 -13.51 -9.30 -16.62
C LYS A 25 -13.59 -7.77 -16.68
N PHE A 26 -12.50 -7.06 -16.40
CA PHE A 26 -12.47 -5.61 -16.29
C PHE A 26 -12.07 -4.95 -17.61
N THR A 27 -12.86 -5.19 -18.65
CA THR A 27 -12.69 -4.50 -19.94
C THR A 27 -13.00 -3.01 -19.79
N PRO A 28 -12.45 -2.12 -20.65
CA PRO A 28 -12.79 -0.70 -20.63
C PRO A 28 -14.29 -0.42 -20.68
N GLU A 29 -15.06 -1.16 -21.47
CA GLU A 29 -16.52 -1.06 -21.55
C GLU A 29 -17.21 -1.44 -20.23
N TYR A 30 -16.75 -2.50 -19.57
CA TYR A 30 -17.29 -2.92 -18.28
C TYR A 30 -17.01 -1.86 -17.21
N VAL A 31 -15.80 -1.32 -17.19
CA VAL A 31 -15.36 -0.31 -16.22
C VAL A 31 -16.05 1.04 -16.46
N GLU A 32 -16.30 1.42 -17.72
CA GLU A 32 -17.10 2.61 -18.07
C GLU A 32 -18.50 2.53 -17.45
N GLY A 33 -19.16 1.36 -17.51
CA GLY A 33 -20.46 1.16 -16.89
C GLY A 33 -20.48 1.32 -15.36
N ILE A 34 -19.35 1.11 -14.67
CA ILE A 34 -19.23 1.26 -13.21
C ILE A 34 -18.82 2.68 -12.83
N THR A 35 -17.82 3.22 -13.53
CA THR A 35 -17.14 4.47 -13.15
C THR A 35 -17.77 5.71 -13.77
N GLY A 36 -18.47 5.55 -14.89
CA GLY A 36 -18.95 6.64 -15.73
C GLY A 36 -17.84 7.36 -16.52
N ILE A 37 -16.60 6.86 -16.47
CA ILE A 37 -15.48 7.43 -17.24
C ILE A 37 -15.53 6.86 -18.66
N PRO A 38 -15.48 7.69 -19.72
CA PRO A 38 -15.48 7.20 -21.08
C PRO A 38 -14.38 6.18 -21.32
N LYS A 39 -14.69 5.05 -21.97
CA LYS A 39 -13.72 3.97 -22.18
C LYS A 39 -12.46 4.42 -22.94
N ASP A 40 -12.63 5.35 -23.87
CA ASP A 40 -11.51 5.89 -24.65
C ASP A 40 -10.57 6.72 -23.75
N ASP A 41 -11.11 7.39 -22.72
CA ASP A 41 -10.30 8.11 -21.74
C ASP A 41 -9.50 7.16 -20.85
N LEU A 42 -10.12 6.05 -20.43
CA LEU A 42 -9.44 5.00 -19.68
C LEU A 42 -8.27 4.40 -20.48
N ILE A 43 -8.50 4.05 -21.75
CA ILE A 43 -7.47 3.49 -22.63
C ILE A 43 -6.35 4.52 -22.87
N ARG A 44 -6.70 5.79 -23.13
CA ARG A 44 -5.72 6.87 -23.32
C ARG A 44 -4.85 7.06 -22.08
N ALA A 45 -5.45 7.10 -20.89
CA ALA A 45 -4.72 7.24 -19.63
C ALA A 45 -3.80 6.05 -19.35
N ALA A 46 -4.28 4.82 -19.56
CA ALA A 46 -3.49 3.61 -19.38
C ALA A 46 -2.28 3.56 -20.32
N ARG A 47 -2.46 3.88 -21.60
CA ARG A 47 -1.37 3.96 -22.58
C ARG A 47 -0.39 5.08 -22.25
N LEU A 48 -0.86 6.23 -21.81
CA LEU A 48 0.01 7.34 -21.41
C LEU A 48 0.93 6.93 -20.25
N TYR A 49 0.37 6.28 -19.22
CA TYR A 49 1.13 5.81 -18.08
C TYR A 49 2.12 4.70 -18.47
N ALA A 50 1.68 3.69 -19.22
CA ALA A 50 2.50 2.54 -19.58
C ALA A 50 3.65 2.86 -20.55
N ASN A 51 3.50 3.86 -21.42
CA ASN A 51 4.54 4.25 -22.38
C ASN A 51 5.48 5.36 -21.87
N ALA A 52 5.25 5.90 -20.67
CA ALA A 52 6.14 6.90 -20.10
C ALA A 52 7.51 6.28 -19.79
N LYS A 53 8.61 7.01 -20.08
CA LYS A 53 9.96 6.59 -19.70
C LYS A 53 10.11 6.37 -18.19
N SER A 54 9.37 7.15 -17.40
CA SER A 54 9.25 7.04 -15.95
C SER A 54 7.94 7.71 -15.56
N ALA A 55 7.15 7.08 -14.71
CA ALA A 55 5.91 7.64 -14.19
C ALA A 55 5.78 7.41 -12.68
N SER A 56 5.36 8.46 -11.97
CA SER A 56 5.12 8.43 -10.53
C SER A 56 3.63 8.48 -10.25
N ILE A 57 3.18 7.65 -9.31
CA ILE A 57 1.83 7.72 -8.76
C ILE A 57 1.92 8.51 -7.45
N LEU A 58 1.21 9.62 -7.37
CA LEU A 58 1.04 10.40 -6.15
C LEU A 58 -0.41 10.29 -5.70
N TYR A 59 -0.64 9.89 -4.45
CA TYR A 59 -1.99 9.72 -3.94
C TYR A 59 -2.16 10.18 -2.49
N CYS A 60 -3.40 10.52 -2.14
CA CYS A 60 -3.79 11.01 -0.82
C CYS A 60 -5.02 10.22 -0.30
N MET A 61 -5.84 10.91 0.48
CA MET A 61 -7.03 10.38 1.13
C MET A 61 -8.15 9.95 0.17
N GLY A 62 -8.16 10.44 -1.06
CA GLY A 62 -9.08 9.97 -2.12
C GLY A 62 -8.91 8.49 -2.46
N ILE A 63 -7.79 7.87 -2.06
CA ILE A 63 -7.55 6.44 -2.21
C ILE A 63 -7.78 5.70 -0.87
N THR A 64 -7.28 6.26 0.23
CA THR A 64 -7.23 5.55 1.52
C THR A 64 -8.49 5.67 2.37
N GLN A 65 -9.27 6.75 2.27
CA GLN A 65 -10.50 6.97 3.05
C GLN A 65 -11.73 6.31 2.41
N HIS A 66 -11.58 5.05 2.01
CA HIS A 66 -12.64 4.21 1.50
C HIS A 66 -12.62 2.86 2.22
N ILE A 67 -13.76 2.15 2.24
CA ILE A 67 -13.85 0.81 2.85
C ILE A 67 -12.86 -0.19 2.21
N THR A 68 -12.50 0.02 0.95
CA THR A 68 -11.50 -0.76 0.20
C THR A 68 -10.14 -0.06 0.11
N GLY A 69 -9.84 0.89 0.99
CA GLY A 69 -8.66 1.76 0.86
C GLY A 69 -7.33 0.99 0.74
N THR A 70 -7.18 -0.11 1.49
CA THR A 70 -6.02 -1.01 1.38
C THR A 70 -5.90 -1.63 -0.01
N ASP A 71 -7.00 -2.08 -0.59
CA ASP A 71 -7.01 -2.73 -1.89
C ASP A 71 -6.80 -1.73 -3.03
N ASN A 72 -7.28 -0.49 -2.86
CA ASN A 72 -6.99 0.60 -3.79
C ASN A 72 -5.48 0.89 -3.83
N VAL A 73 -4.81 0.96 -2.67
CA VAL A 73 -3.36 1.16 -2.59
C VAL A 73 -2.60 0.00 -3.24
N LYS A 74 -3.01 -1.25 -2.98
CA LYS A 74 -2.43 -2.43 -3.65
C LYS A 74 -2.58 -2.37 -5.16
N SER A 75 -3.73 -1.90 -5.65
CA SER A 75 -4.00 -1.78 -7.08
C SER A 75 -3.09 -0.74 -7.76
N LEU A 76 -2.81 0.38 -7.08
CA LEU A 76 -1.81 1.37 -7.55
C LEU A 76 -0.39 0.79 -7.54
N ALA A 77 -0.02 0.05 -6.49
CA ALA A 77 1.27 -0.66 -6.42
C ALA A 77 1.42 -1.67 -7.56
N ASN A 78 0.39 -2.47 -7.83
CA ASN A 78 0.37 -3.43 -8.93
C ASN A 78 0.56 -2.72 -10.29
N LEU A 79 -0.12 -1.61 -10.53
CA LEU A 79 0.04 -0.84 -11.76
C LEU A 79 1.47 -0.30 -11.93
N ALA A 80 2.07 0.25 -10.87
CA ALA A 80 3.45 0.74 -10.92
C ALA A 80 4.46 -0.39 -11.16
N MET A 81 4.25 -1.57 -10.55
CA MET A 81 5.08 -2.75 -10.78
C MET A 81 4.91 -3.30 -12.19
N LEU A 82 3.69 -3.38 -12.72
CA LEU A 82 3.42 -3.80 -14.10
C LEU A 82 4.17 -2.94 -15.11
N CYS A 83 4.26 -1.63 -14.88
CA CYS A 83 4.94 -0.71 -15.79
C CYS A 83 6.43 -0.50 -15.46
N GLY A 84 7.02 -1.30 -14.57
CA GLY A 84 8.46 -1.18 -14.22
C GLY A 84 8.82 0.14 -13.53
N ASN A 85 7.84 0.88 -13.01
CA ASN A 85 8.04 2.21 -12.43
C ASN A 85 8.55 2.17 -10.98
N MET A 86 9.07 1.04 -10.49
CA MET A 86 9.50 0.85 -9.10
C MET A 86 11.04 0.75 -9.01
N GLY A 87 11.64 1.46 -8.06
CA GLY A 87 13.09 1.45 -7.85
C GLY A 87 13.90 2.32 -8.83
N ILE A 88 13.24 3.25 -9.53
CA ILE A 88 13.86 4.17 -10.49
C ILE A 88 13.60 5.64 -10.10
N LYS A 89 14.48 6.55 -10.54
CA LYS A 89 14.30 7.99 -10.35
C LYS A 89 13.11 8.49 -11.16
N GLY A 90 12.18 9.18 -10.49
CA GLY A 90 10.96 9.72 -11.10
C GLY A 90 9.81 8.71 -11.17
N GLY A 91 10.02 7.49 -10.67
CA GLY A 91 8.99 6.47 -10.52
C GLY A 91 8.39 6.43 -9.11
N GLY A 92 7.71 5.34 -8.82
CA GLY A 92 7.27 4.97 -7.47
C GLY A 92 5.79 5.20 -7.21
N VAL A 93 5.37 4.71 -6.05
CA VAL A 93 4.03 4.90 -5.48
C VAL A 93 4.18 5.70 -4.20
N ASN A 94 3.73 6.95 -4.26
CA ASN A 94 4.10 7.99 -3.32
C ASN A 94 2.84 8.46 -2.55
N PRO A 95 2.58 7.90 -1.35
CA PRO A 95 1.55 8.41 -0.47
C PRO A 95 1.94 9.80 0.04
N LEU A 96 1.17 10.82 -0.30
CA LEU A 96 1.33 12.16 0.23
C LEU A 96 0.73 12.23 1.64
N ARG A 97 1.60 12.16 2.63
CA ARG A 97 1.21 12.25 4.04
C ARG A 97 0.91 13.70 4.42
N GLY A 98 -0.15 13.91 5.20
CA GLY A 98 -0.66 15.24 5.52
C GLY A 98 0.06 15.95 6.67
N GLN A 99 0.11 15.34 7.85
CA GLN A 99 0.69 15.97 9.03
C GLN A 99 2.23 15.95 8.98
N ASN A 100 2.86 17.04 9.43
CA ASN A 100 4.31 17.26 9.37
C ASN A 100 5.17 16.10 9.88
N ASN A 101 4.72 15.35 10.89
CA ASN A 101 5.49 14.27 11.49
C ASN A 101 4.72 12.94 11.58
N VAL A 102 3.70 12.70 10.75
CA VAL A 102 3.02 11.39 10.77
C VAL A 102 3.96 10.27 10.33
N GLN A 103 4.93 10.54 9.46
CA GLN A 103 5.99 9.58 9.12
C GLN A 103 6.84 9.26 10.35
N GLY A 104 7.43 10.27 10.99
CA GLY A 104 8.28 10.07 12.16
C GLY A 104 7.55 9.47 13.35
N ALA A 105 6.27 9.82 13.57
CA ALA A 105 5.47 9.19 14.61
C ALA A 105 5.31 7.68 14.38
N CYS A 106 5.02 7.27 13.14
CA CYS A 106 5.00 5.84 12.79
C CYS A 106 6.39 5.20 12.95
N ASP A 107 7.44 5.87 12.49
CA ASP A 107 8.83 5.38 12.59
C ASP A 107 9.23 5.16 14.05
N MET A 108 8.73 5.96 14.97
CA MET A 108 9.04 5.85 16.40
C MET A 108 8.16 4.83 17.14
N GLY A 109 7.30 4.09 16.46
CA GLY A 109 6.41 3.11 17.07
C GLY A 109 5.12 3.71 17.65
N GLY A 110 4.68 4.86 17.13
CA GLY A 110 3.36 5.45 17.41
C GLY A 110 2.19 4.64 16.80
N LEU A 111 2.33 3.32 16.76
CA LEU A 111 1.41 2.35 16.18
C LEU A 111 1.27 1.18 17.17
N PRO A 112 0.08 0.57 17.31
CA PRO A 112 -0.17 -0.42 18.35
C PRO A 112 0.53 -1.77 18.12
N ASN A 113 1.11 -2.01 16.95
CA ASN A 113 1.60 -3.32 16.51
C ASN A 113 3.12 -3.38 16.27
N VAL A 114 3.84 -2.27 16.41
CA VAL A 114 5.29 -2.21 16.16
C VAL A 114 5.98 -1.35 17.21
N PHE A 115 7.24 -1.68 17.48
CA PHE A 115 8.20 -0.78 18.10
C PHE A 115 8.81 0.17 17.05
N THR A 116 9.74 1.03 17.49
CA THR A 116 10.54 1.90 16.63
C THR A 116 11.14 1.14 15.43
N ALA A 117 11.19 1.79 14.27
CA ALA A 117 11.62 1.26 12.99
C ALA A 117 10.79 0.08 12.47
N TYR A 118 9.47 0.12 12.69
CA TYR A 118 8.51 -0.88 12.18
C TYR A 118 8.79 -2.32 12.64
N GLN A 119 9.43 -2.48 13.80
CA GLN A 119 9.77 -3.79 14.34
C GLN A 119 8.55 -4.43 15.02
N PRO A 120 7.98 -5.55 14.53
CA PRO A 120 6.73 -6.10 15.06
C PRO A 120 6.80 -6.46 16.54
N VAL A 121 5.79 -6.07 17.32
CA VAL A 121 5.69 -6.45 18.74
C VAL A 121 5.56 -7.96 18.93
N THR A 122 5.10 -8.68 17.90
CA THR A 122 4.94 -10.13 17.90
C THR A 122 6.27 -10.88 17.73
N ASN A 123 7.35 -10.21 17.31
CA ASN A 123 8.67 -10.83 17.16
C ASN A 123 9.39 -10.92 18.53
N GLU A 124 9.73 -12.14 18.94
CA GLU A 124 10.36 -12.41 20.24
C GLU A 124 11.77 -11.83 20.38
N ASP A 125 12.61 -11.93 19.34
CA ASP A 125 13.99 -11.44 19.38
C ASP A 125 14.01 -9.91 19.53
N ILE A 126 13.09 -9.23 18.85
CA ILE A 126 12.89 -7.79 18.98
C ILE A 126 12.45 -7.43 20.39
N ARG A 127 11.47 -8.15 20.96
CA ARG A 127 11.02 -7.92 22.35
C ARG A 127 12.17 -8.09 23.34
N LYS A 128 12.92 -9.19 23.27
CA LYS A 128 14.07 -9.44 24.16
C LYS A 128 15.11 -8.33 24.08
N LYS A 129 15.42 -7.87 22.86
CA LYS A 129 16.33 -6.74 22.65
C LYS A 129 15.86 -5.48 23.38
N LEU A 130 14.56 -5.17 23.30
CA LEU A 130 14.01 -3.97 23.94
C LEU A 130 13.81 -4.14 25.45
N GLU A 131 13.41 -5.32 25.91
CA GLU A 131 13.36 -5.67 27.33
C GLU A 131 14.72 -5.45 27.99
N PHE A 132 15.79 -5.94 27.35
CA PHE A 132 17.16 -5.69 27.79
C PHE A 132 17.52 -4.20 27.78
N ALA A 133 17.26 -3.51 26.67
CA ALA A 133 17.59 -2.09 26.53
C ALA A 133 16.84 -1.19 27.53
N TRP A 134 15.58 -1.48 27.81
CA TRP A 134 14.71 -0.71 28.71
C TRP A 134 14.73 -1.21 30.15
N LYS A 135 15.46 -2.30 30.44
CA LYS A 135 15.57 -2.92 31.77
C LYS A 135 14.21 -3.33 32.34
N VAL A 136 13.35 -3.89 31.50
CA VAL A 136 12.04 -4.42 31.89
C VAL A 136 12.02 -5.94 31.76
N VAL A 137 11.24 -6.60 32.61
CA VAL A 137 11.21 -8.07 32.69
C VAL A 137 10.47 -8.69 31.50
N LYS A 138 9.40 -8.04 31.03
CA LYS A 138 8.56 -8.56 29.96
C LYS A 138 7.78 -7.44 29.27
N LEU A 139 7.81 -7.44 27.94
CA LEU A 139 6.97 -6.62 27.08
C LEU A 139 5.77 -7.43 26.56
N PRO A 140 4.62 -6.78 26.28
CA PRO A 140 3.48 -7.43 25.63
C PRO A 140 3.86 -8.02 24.27
N ASP A 141 3.29 -9.18 23.95
CA ASP A 141 3.54 -9.94 22.71
C ASP A 141 2.38 -9.84 21.71
N LYS A 142 1.35 -9.04 22.03
CA LYS A 142 0.16 -8.84 21.20
C LYS A 142 0.03 -7.37 20.79
N PRO A 143 -0.45 -7.10 19.57
CA PRO A 143 -0.83 -5.75 19.17
C PRO A 143 -1.84 -5.13 20.13
N GLY A 144 -1.66 -3.85 20.42
CA GLY A 144 -2.64 -3.03 21.14
C GLY A 144 -3.89 -2.73 20.30
N LEU A 145 -4.82 -2.00 20.89
CA LEU A 145 -6.03 -1.54 20.19
C LEU A 145 -5.70 -0.40 19.22
N THR A 146 -6.42 -0.32 18.11
CA THR A 146 -6.46 0.89 17.27
C THR A 146 -7.43 1.91 17.87
N VAL A 147 -7.28 3.20 17.52
CA VAL A 147 -8.24 4.25 17.95
C VAL A 147 -9.69 3.91 17.57
N THR A 148 -9.89 3.29 16.40
CA THR A 148 -11.20 2.86 15.91
C THR A 148 -11.79 1.69 16.70
N GLN A 149 -10.96 0.93 17.44
CA GLN A 149 -11.40 -0.12 18.36
C GLN A 149 -11.56 0.39 19.79
N MET A 150 -10.77 1.38 20.20
CA MET A 150 -10.82 1.96 21.54
C MET A 150 -12.17 2.59 21.85
N LEU A 151 -12.72 3.40 20.93
CA LEU A 151 -14.00 4.10 21.17
C LEU A 151 -15.18 3.14 21.38
N PRO A 152 -15.42 2.13 20.52
CA PRO A 152 -16.45 1.13 20.78
C PRO A 152 -16.26 0.37 22.11
N LYS A 153 -15.01 0.02 22.46
CA LYS A 153 -14.72 -0.68 23.72
C LYS A 153 -14.95 0.18 24.94
N ALA A 154 -14.61 1.47 24.89
CA ALA A 154 -14.89 2.40 25.97
C ALA A 154 -16.40 2.55 26.20
N HIS A 155 -17.21 2.48 25.14
CA HIS A 155 -18.67 2.53 25.24
C HIS A 155 -19.27 1.25 25.84
N SER A 156 -18.70 0.07 25.56
CA SER A 156 -19.25 -1.22 26.01
C SER A 156 -18.95 -1.58 27.47
N GLY A 157 -18.02 -0.87 28.13
CA GLY A 157 -17.38 -1.33 29.38
C GLY A 157 -16.41 -2.48 29.17
#